data_AF-A0AA37WVU3-F1
#
_entry.id   AF-A0AA37WVU3-F1
#
_cell.length_a   1.000
_cell.length_b   1.000
_cell.length_c   1.000
_cell.angle_alpha   90.00
_cell.angle_beta   90.00
_cell.angle_gamma   90.00
#
_symmetry.space_group_name_H-M   'P 1'
#
loop_
_entity.id
_entity.type
_entity.pdbx_description
1 polymer ?
#
loop_
_entity_poly.entity_id
_entity_poly.type
_entity_poly.pdbx_seq_one_letter_code
_entity_poly.pdbx_strand_id
1 'polypeptide(L)'
;MARPGAAPMAASRPPLGARRRRFVLERPLEEPDGFGGVLRRYVAGPVLWGALAPAGVVDRTGGGRTDTRPVYRITLRGRPRLDPTMRLAAGPRRFAIRAVTEPDARGRDCVCHVEELPRESLP
;
A
#
# COMPACT_ATOMS: atom_id res chain seq x y z
N MET A 1 -27.50 -4.53 -33.28
CA MET A 1 -26.12 -4.65 -32.73
C MET A 1 -25.68 -3.27 -32.27
N ALA A 2 -25.57 -3.03 -30.96
CA ALA A 2 -24.94 -1.84 -30.38
C ALA A 2 -24.38 -2.25 -29.01
N ARG A 3 -23.07 -2.09 -28.78
CA ARG A 3 -22.46 -2.31 -27.46
C ARG A 3 -22.68 -1.05 -26.61
N PRO A 4 -23.23 -1.14 -25.39
CA PRO A 4 -23.37 0.03 -24.55
C PRO A 4 -21.98 0.48 -24.05
N GLY A 5 -21.74 1.78 -24.15
CA GLY A 5 -20.49 2.45 -23.80
C GLY A 5 -20.14 2.30 -22.32
N ALA A 6 -18.83 2.15 -22.06
CA ALA A 6 -18.27 2.15 -20.73
C ALA A 6 -18.53 3.50 -20.05
N ALA A 7 -19.26 3.47 -18.92
CA ALA A 7 -19.43 4.62 -18.06
C ALA A 7 -18.08 5.07 -17.47
N PRO A 8 -17.83 6.39 -17.31
CA PRO A 8 -16.65 6.85 -16.60
C PRO A 8 -16.75 6.39 -15.13
N MET A 9 -15.76 5.62 -14.68
CA MET A 9 -15.66 5.17 -13.29
C MET A 9 -15.31 6.39 -12.42
N ALA A 10 -16.33 7.18 -12.06
CA ALA A 10 -16.20 8.31 -11.18
C ALA A 10 -15.49 7.85 -9.91
N ALA A 11 -14.36 8.47 -9.59
CA ALA A 11 -13.61 8.17 -8.38
C ALA A 11 -14.51 8.50 -7.18
N SER A 12 -15.21 7.49 -6.67
CA SER A 12 -15.97 7.55 -5.43
C SER A 12 -15.01 8.04 -4.36
N ARG A 13 -15.16 9.30 -3.99
CA ARG A 13 -14.38 9.92 -2.93
C ARG A 13 -14.90 9.29 -1.64
N PRO A 14 -14.08 8.49 -0.93
CA PRO A 14 -14.58 7.71 0.19
C PRO A 14 -15.19 8.64 1.25
N PRO A 15 -16.31 8.24 1.89
CA PRO A 15 -17.00 9.08 2.88
C PRO A 15 -16.03 9.52 3.98
N LEU A 16 -16.18 10.75 4.46
CA LEU A 16 -15.22 11.40 5.38
C LEU A 16 -14.96 10.60 6.68
N GLY A 17 -15.92 9.77 7.10
CA GLY A 17 -15.78 8.82 8.23
C GLY A 17 -14.86 7.62 7.95
N ALA A 18 -14.65 7.24 6.69
CA ALA A 18 -13.75 6.16 6.28
C ALA A 18 -12.26 6.56 6.29
N ARG A 19 -11.94 7.86 6.45
CA ARG A 19 -10.58 8.43 6.50
C ARG A 19 -9.95 8.46 7.91
N ARG A 20 -10.43 7.63 8.84
CA ARG A 20 -9.96 7.57 10.25
C ARG A 20 -9.10 6.34 10.54
N ARG A 21 -8.25 5.92 9.61
CA ARG A 21 -7.29 4.84 9.88
C ARG A 21 -5.89 5.41 10.10
N ARG A 22 -5.26 4.99 11.19
CA ARG A 22 -3.87 5.31 11.52
C ARG A 22 -2.97 4.30 10.82
N PHE A 23 -1.99 4.80 10.10
CA PHE A 23 -0.92 4.02 9.49
C PHE A 23 0.42 4.46 10.06
N VAL A 24 1.34 3.52 10.27
CA VAL A 24 2.75 3.83 10.54
C VAL A 24 3.50 3.61 9.23
N LEU A 25 4.27 4.61 8.80
CA LEU A 25 5.18 4.47 7.67
C LEU A 25 6.45 3.80 8.18
N GLU A 26 6.61 2.52 7.87
CA GLU A 26 7.80 1.76 8.23
C GLU A 26 8.87 1.92 7.14
N ARG A 27 10.08 2.30 7.55
CA ARG A 27 11.21 2.53 6.66
C ARG A 27 12.15 1.32 6.66
N PRO A 28 12.69 0.92 5.51
CA PRO A 28 13.66 -0.16 5.48
C PRO A 28 14.95 0.27 6.18
N LEU A 29 15.52 -0.66 6.94
CA LEU A 29 16.87 -0.62 7.47
C LEU A 29 17.60 -1.82 6.86
N GLU A 30 18.63 -1.54 6.06
CA GLU A 30 19.43 -2.55 5.40
C GLU A 30 20.75 -2.71 6.15
N GLU A 31 21.01 -3.94 6.60
CA GLU A 31 22.25 -4.31 7.27
C GLU A 31 22.94 -5.40 6.44
N PRO A 32 24.26 -5.33 6.23
CA PRO A 32 24.99 -6.41 5.58
C PRO A 32 24.79 -7.72 6.35
N ASP A 33 24.56 -8.82 5.63
CA ASP A 33 24.36 -10.13 6.26
C ASP A 33 25.67 -10.85 6.63
N GLY A 34 26.83 -10.28 6.26
CA GLY A 34 28.16 -10.86 6.47
C GLY A 34 28.58 -11.93 5.44
N PHE A 35 27.69 -12.31 4.51
CA PHE A 35 27.91 -13.30 3.46
C PHE A 35 27.76 -12.73 2.04
N GLY A 36 27.65 -11.39 1.93
CA GLY A 36 27.52 -10.67 0.66
C GLY A 36 26.08 -10.36 0.24
N GLY A 37 25.10 -10.65 1.08
CA GLY A 37 23.72 -10.21 0.95
C GLY A 37 23.35 -9.11 1.95
N VAL A 38 22.05 -8.81 2.00
CA VAL A 38 21.48 -7.72 2.80
C VAL A 38 20.29 -8.22 3.60
N LEU A 39 20.35 -8.03 4.92
CA LEU A 39 19.21 -8.18 5.82
C LEU A 39 18.40 -6.89 5.81
N ARG A 40 17.17 -6.94 5.32
CA ARG A 40 16.25 -5.80 5.34
C ARG A 40 15.25 -5.94 6.49
N ARG A 41 15.42 -5.09 7.50
CA ARG A 41 14.47 -4.87 8.59
C ARG A 41 13.64 -3.64 8.32
N TYR A 42 12.59 -3.43 9.11
CA TYR A 42 11.73 -2.26 8.98
C TYR A 42 11.57 -1.59 10.33
N VAL A 43 11.86 -0.29 10.39
CA VAL A 43 11.74 0.52 11.59
C VAL A 43 10.51 1.42 11.50
N ALA A 44 9.81 1.59 12.63
CA ALA A 44 8.66 2.47 12.71
C ALA A 44 9.07 3.93 12.45
N GLY A 45 8.45 4.55 11.46
CA GLY A 45 8.63 5.97 11.15
C GLY A 45 7.39 6.81 11.51
N PRO A 46 7.08 7.87 10.74
CA PRO A 46 6.00 8.77 11.07
C PRO A 46 4.63 8.11 10.95
N VAL A 47 3.68 8.63 11.72
CA VAL A 47 2.29 8.22 11.67
C VAL A 47 1.54 9.05 10.63
N LEU A 48 0.78 8.36 9.80
CA LEU A 48 -0.03 8.92 8.73
C LEU A 48 -1.50 8.57 8.95
N TRP A 49 -2.38 9.46 8.52
CA TRP A 49 -3.83 9.26 8.60
C TRP A 49 -4.41 9.09 7.21
N GLY A 50 -5.30 8.12 7.04
CA GLY A 50 -5.88 7.83 5.75
C GLY A 50 -7.10 6.93 5.76
N ALA A 51 -7.54 6.56 4.56
CA ALA A 51 -8.58 5.57 4.31
C ALA A 51 -7.97 4.34 3.63
N LEU A 52 -8.46 3.15 3.98
CA LEU A 52 -8.15 1.89 3.29
C LEU A 52 -9.39 1.47 2.49
N ALA A 53 -9.24 1.27 1.19
CA ALA A 53 -10.28 0.70 0.34
C ALA A 53 -9.75 -0.56 -0.36
N PRO A 54 -10.53 -1.66 -0.43
CA PRO A 54 -10.16 -2.81 -1.25
C PRO A 54 -10.08 -2.41 -2.73
N ALA A 55 -9.11 -2.97 -3.45
CA ALA A 55 -8.91 -2.74 -4.88
C ALA A 55 -8.98 -4.03 -5.71
N GLY A 56 -9.00 -5.19 -5.07
CA GLY A 56 -9.09 -6.51 -5.73
C GLY A 56 -8.04 -7.47 -5.19
N VAL A 57 -7.60 -8.38 -6.05
CA VAL A 57 -6.52 -9.34 -5.80
C VAL A 57 -5.54 -9.34 -6.98
N VAL A 58 -4.29 -9.72 -6.73
CA VAL A 58 -3.28 -9.94 -7.79
C VAL A 58 -2.69 -11.31 -7.60
N ASP A 59 -2.47 -12.01 -8.70
CA ASP A 59 -1.78 -13.29 -8.70
C ASP A 59 -0.29 -13.07 -8.95
N ARG A 60 0.54 -13.52 -8.00
CA ARG A 60 1.99 -13.62 -8.20
C ARG A 60 2.37 -15.07 -8.42
N THR A 61 2.87 -15.36 -9.61
CA THR A 61 3.47 -16.67 -9.90
C THR A 61 4.95 -16.62 -9.53
N GLY A 62 5.36 -17.41 -8.53
CA GLY A 62 6.75 -17.51 -8.11
C GLY A 62 7.06 -18.90 -7.54
N GLY A 63 8.19 -19.50 -7.93
CA GLY A 63 8.61 -20.81 -7.43
C GLY A 63 7.64 -21.96 -7.72
N GLY A 64 6.89 -21.91 -8.82
CA GLY A 64 5.91 -22.94 -9.21
C GLY A 64 4.56 -22.86 -8.48
N ARG A 65 4.34 -21.85 -7.62
CA ARG A 65 3.07 -21.63 -6.92
C ARG A 65 2.48 -20.26 -7.29
N THR A 66 1.16 -20.23 -7.48
CA THR A 66 0.40 -18.98 -7.60
C THR A 66 0.00 -18.51 -6.21
N ASP A 67 0.48 -17.33 -5.82
CA ASP A 67 0.12 -16.65 -4.57
C ASP A 67 -0.83 -15.49 -4.88
N THR A 68 -2.11 -15.67 -4.57
CA THR A 68 -3.14 -14.64 -4.74
C THR A 68 -3.11 -13.70 -3.54
N ARG A 69 -2.76 -12.43 -3.78
CA ARG A 69 -2.61 -11.41 -2.73
C ARG A 69 -3.65 -10.32 -2.84
N PRO A 70 -4.32 -9.95 -1.73
CA PRO A 70 -5.27 -8.86 -1.75
C PRO A 70 -4.54 -7.52 -1.92
N VAL A 71 -5.08 -6.69 -2.82
CA VAL A 71 -4.61 -5.33 -3.05
C VAL A 71 -5.60 -4.31 -2.54
N TYR A 72 -5.04 -3.20 -2.07
CA TYR A 72 -5.77 -2.11 -1.48
C TYR A 72 -5.30 -0.78 -2.06
N ARG A 73 -6.19 0.20 -1.97
CA ARG A 73 -5.89 1.60 -2.19
C ARG A 73 -5.91 2.31 -0.86
N ILE A 74 -4.79 2.91 -0.47
CA ILE A 74 -4.69 3.74 0.73
C ILE A 74 -4.66 5.20 0.30
N THR A 75 -5.63 5.99 0.74
CA THR A 75 -5.62 7.45 0.54
C THR A 75 -5.14 8.12 1.81
N LEU A 76 -3.95 8.69 1.77
CA LEU A 76 -3.29 9.39 2.86
C LEU A 76 -3.58 10.89 2.79
N ARG A 77 -3.72 11.53 3.95
CA ARG A 77 -3.82 12.99 4.06
C ARG A 77 -2.43 13.61 3.96
N GLY A 78 -2.31 14.64 3.14
CA GLY A 78 -1.05 15.34 2.88
C GLY A 78 -0.13 14.62 1.90
N ARG A 79 1.11 15.10 1.82
CA ARG A 79 2.17 14.60 0.94
C ARG A 79 3.34 14.03 1.75
N PRO A 80 3.19 12.84 2.35
CA PRO A 80 4.33 12.18 2.97
C PRO A 80 5.36 11.83 1.90
N ARG A 81 6.65 11.95 2.24
CA ARG A 81 7.73 11.44 1.38
C ARG A 81 7.71 9.91 1.45
N LEU A 82 7.15 9.29 0.41
CA LEU A 82 7.04 7.84 0.27
C LEU A 82 8.10 7.32 -0.69
N ASP A 83 8.60 6.14 -0.40
CA ASP A 83 9.49 5.39 -1.28
C ASP A 83 8.92 3.97 -1.48
N PRO A 84 9.03 3.36 -2.68
CA PRO A 84 8.53 2.01 -2.93
C PRO A 84 9.13 0.92 -2.03
N THR A 85 10.31 1.16 -1.44
CA THR A 85 10.95 0.27 -0.46
C THR A 85 10.37 0.38 0.94
N MET A 86 9.54 1.40 1.21
CA MET A 86 8.81 1.55 2.47
C MET A 86 7.53 0.72 2.47
N ARG A 87 6.99 0.49 3.67
CA ARG A 87 5.70 -0.19 3.85
C ARG A 87 4.80 0.57 4.82
N LEU A 88 3.49 0.41 4.65
CA LEU A 88 2.49 0.98 5.56
C LEU A 88 2.02 -0.11 6.52
N ALA A 89 1.93 0.22 7.81
CA ALA A 89 1.45 -0.67 8.85
C ALA A 89 0.16 -0.16 9.47
N ALA A 90 -0.86 -1.01 9.57
CA ALA A 90 -2.08 -0.71 10.35
C ALA A 90 -2.35 -1.85 11.33
N GLY A 91 -1.92 -1.66 12.58
CA GLY A 91 -1.95 -2.70 13.61
C GLY A 91 -1.12 -3.91 13.19
N PRO A 92 -1.68 -5.13 13.09
CA PRO A 92 -0.95 -6.33 12.69
C PRO A 92 -0.78 -6.46 11.16
N ARG A 93 -1.47 -5.64 10.36
CA ARG A 93 -1.43 -5.73 8.90
C ARG A 93 -0.28 -4.91 8.34
N ARG A 94 0.39 -5.44 7.31
CA ARG A 94 1.50 -4.79 6.61
C ARG A 94 1.17 -4.68 5.13
N PHE A 95 1.49 -3.54 4.54
CA PHE A 95 1.15 -3.22 3.16
C PHE A 95 2.40 -2.74 2.42
N ALA A 96 2.84 -3.50 1.43
CA ALA A 96 3.94 -3.10 0.55
C ALA A 96 3.43 -2.06 -0.45
N ILE A 97 4.17 -0.95 -0.58
CA ILE A 97 3.85 0.10 -1.55
C ILE A 97 4.25 -0.40 -2.94
N ARG A 98 3.28 -0.45 -3.86
CA ARG A 98 3.50 -0.86 -5.26
C ARG A 98 3.53 0.33 -6.21
N ALA A 99 2.65 1.30 -5.98
CA ALA A 99 2.64 2.56 -6.71
C ALA A 99 2.09 3.68 -5.84
N VAL A 100 2.48 4.90 -6.16
CA VAL A 100 2.00 6.13 -5.52
C VAL A 100 1.49 7.06 -6.61
N THR A 101 0.29 7.61 -6.44
CA THR A 101 -0.35 8.55 -7.36
C THR A 101 -0.85 9.78 -6.60
N GLU A 102 -0.74 10.94 -7.23
CA GLU A 102 -1.25 12.21 -6.69
C GLU A 102 -2.49 12.63 -7.50
N PRO A 103 -3.72 12.29 -7.06
CA PRO A 103 -4.92 12.57 -7.84
C PRO A 103 -5.35 14.05 -7.79
N ASP A 104 -4.88 14.83 -6.80
CA ASP A 104 -5.22 16.24 -6.66
C ASP A 104 -4.03 17.11 -7.07
N ALA A 105 -4.19 17.90 -8.14
CA ALA A 105 -3.19 18.90 -8.56
C ALA A 105 -2.86 19.91 -7.45
N ARG A 106 -3.78 20.11 -6.47
CA ARG A 106 -3.55 20.95 -5.29
C ARG A 106 -2.80 20.25 -4.15
N GLY A 107 -2.50 18.96 -4.28
CA GLY A 107 -1.58 18.26 -3.38
C GLY A 107 -2.08 17.88 -2.01
N ARG A 108 -3.39 17.72 -1.84
CA ARG A 108 -3.98 17.50 -0.51
C ARG A 108 -4.03 16.04 -0.08
N ASP A 109 -4.21 15.13 -1.03
CA ASP A 109 -4.33 13.70 -0.78
C ASP A 109 -3.31 12.94 -1.65
N CYS A 110 -2.64 11.95 -1.07
CA CYS A 110 -1.75 11.02 -1.76
C CYS A 110 -2.40 9.64 -1.78
N VAL A 111 -2.36 8.94 -2.92
CA VAL A 111 -2.97 7.62 -3.10
C VAL A 111 -1.90 6.57 -3.32
N CYS A 112 -1.84 5.57 -2.45
CA CYS A 112 -0.93 4.44 -2.56
C CYS A 112 -1.72 3.21 -3.02
N HIS A 113 -1.24 2.57 -4.08
CA HIS A 113 -1.62 1.21 -4.42
C HIS A 113 -0.71 0.26 -3.66
N VAL A 114 -1.31 -0.59 -2.85
CA VAL A 114 -0.57 -1.46 -1.94
C VAL A 114 -1.04 -2.88 -2.04
N GLU A 115 -0.12 -3.79 -1.77
CA GLU A 115 -0.38 -5.21 -1.62
C GLU A 115 -0.26 -5.57 -0.15
N GLU A 116 -1.21 -6.33 0.39
CA GLU A 116 -1.07 -6.84 1.75
C GLU A 116 -0.01 -7.93 1.79
N LEU A 117 0.95 -7.75 2.68
CA LEU A 117 1.97 -8.74 2.95
C LEU A 117 1.38 -9.81 3.87
N PRO A 118 1.81 -11.07 3.71
CA PRO A 118 1.49 -12.10 4.67
C PRO A 118 1.88 -11.62 6.06
N ARG A 119 1.04 -11.95 7.04
CA ARG A 119 1.36 -11.73 8.44
C ARG A 119 2.66 -12.50 8.66
N GLU A 120 3.68 -11.82 9.14
CA GLU A 120 4.92 -12.47 9.51
C GLU A 120 4.57 -13.42 10.65
N SER A 121 4.42 -14.71 10.34
CA SER A 121 4.27 -15.75 11.34
C SER A 121 5.62 -15.83 12.03
N LEU A 122 5.72 -15.26 13.23
CA LEU A 122 6.84 -15.57 14.10
C LEU A 122 6.85 -17.10 14.28
N PRO A 123 7.99 -17.78 14.07
CA PRO A 123 8.12 -19.20 14.34
C PRO A 123 7.92 -19.51 15.83
#